data_AF-A0A226E3I4-F1
#
_entry.id   AF-A0A226E3I4-F1
#
_cell.length_a   1.000
_cell.length_b   1.000
_cell.length_c   1.000
_cell.angle_alpha   90.00
_cell.angle_beta   90.00
_cell.angle_gamma   90.00
#
_symmetry.space_group_name_H-M   'P 1'
#
loop_
_entity.id
_entity.type
_entity.pdbx_description
1 polymer ?
#
loop_
_entity_poly.entity_id
_entity_poly.type
_entity_poly.pdbx_seq_one_letter_code
_entity_poly.pdbx_strand_id
1 'polypeptide(L)'
;MQLTFIKQYYFTITLALILLQFCDAIPVEEDLTLTLKERVALDSFRKEVGHLLPHDYMQEDIYLIRWLRAKNLDIEAAKTMLTNNLKWREEYKVDTILEEDFSYFVKRFPFWLDGRDKDDRPIGSADIAIWDPRRIVIAGRALELYRYAISVLEFASKLVRADQAAGRNVTQFTLIANLDGFNLIQHACVQCLPFYVQFLIVYENHFPGMLHKFFMVNTSPAFETLLRIARPVLTKSTTDTWSIHGTNKRHWTEAIREVIEPDQIRPQFGGTKMDVEDIDNFY
;
A
#
# COMPACT_ATOMS: atom_id res chain seq x y z
N MET A 1 -37.84 -31.39 -16.28
CA MET A 1 -36.37 -31.36 -16.51
C MET A 1 -35.78 -29.94 -16.41
N GLN A 2 -36.45 -28.88 -16.90
CA GLN A 2 -35.92 -27.50 -16.81
C GLN A 2 -35.93 -26.86 -15.40
N LEU A 3 -36.91 -27.16 -14.54
CA LEU A 3 -36.95 -26.57 -13.18
C LEU A 3 -35.83 -27.07 -12.25
N THR A 4 -35.31 -28.28 -12.46
CA THR A 4 -34.24 -28.86 -11.63
C THR A 4 -32.89 -28.21 -11.94
N PHE A 5 -32.63 -27.88 -13.21
CA PHE A 5 -31.42 -27.17 -13.64
C PHE A 5 -31.36 -25.74 -13.10
N ILE A 6 -32.50 -25.04 -13.05
CA ILE A 6 -32.57 -23.67 -12.53
C ILE A 6 -32.26 -23.64 -11.03
N LYS A 7 -32.79 -24.59 -10.24
CA LYS A 7 -32.47 -24.70 -8.80
C LYS A 7 -31.01 -25.06 -8.53
N GLN A 8 -30.40 -25.92 -9.35
CA GLN A 8 -28.98 -26.27 -9.23
C GLN A 8 -28.07 -25.07 -9.55
N TYR A 9 -28.45 -24.25 -10.54
CA TYR A 9 -27.71 -23.07 -10.97
C TYR A 9 -27.77 -21.92 -9.96
N TYR A 10 -28.93 -21.70 -9.33
CA TYR A 10 -29.04 -20.73 -8.23
C TYR A 10 -28.31 -21.20 -6.96
N PHE A 11 -28.26 -22.51 -6.69
CA PHE A 11 -27.50 -23.07 -5.57
C PHE A 11 -25.98 -22.93 -5.77
N THR A 12 -25.46 -23.13 -6.98
CA THR A 12 -24.03 -22.92 -7.26
C THR A 12 -23.63 -21.45 -7.26
N ILE A 13 -24.49 -20.53 -7.68
CA ILE A 13 -24.23 -19.08 -7.62
C ILE A 13 -24.29 -18.56 -6.18
N THR A 14 -25.23 -19.05 -5.36
CA THR A 14 -25.29 -18.68 -3.94
C THR A 14 -24.13 -19.28 -3.14
N LEU A 15 -23.70 -20.52 -3.44
CA LEU A 15 -22.50 -21.11 -2.82
C LEU A 15 -21.21 -20.37 -3.24
N ALA A 16 -21.11 -19.92 -4.50
CA ALA A 16 -19.99 -19.11 -4.97
C ALA A 16 -19.97 -17.70 -4.36
N LEU A 17 -21.14 -17.09 -4.11
CA LEU A 17 -21.25 -15.81 -3.41
C LEU A 17 -20.92 -15.93 -1.91
N ILE A 18 -21.23 -17.07 -1.27
CA ILE A 18 -20.84 -17.34 0.13
C ILE A 18 -19.33 -17.63 0.22
N LEU A 19 -18.73 -18.28 -0.78
CA LEU A 19 -17.27 -18.47 -0.85
C LEU A 19 -16.50 -17.19 -1.19
N LEU A 20 -17.16 -16.16 -1.73
CA LEU A 20 -16.59 -14.83 -1.94
C LEU A 20 -16.72 -13.91 -0.71
N GLN A 21 -17.38 -14.35 0.37
CA GLN A 21 -17.53 -13.59 1.61
C GLN A 21 -16.51 -13.93 2.70
N PHE A 22 -15.54 -14.79 2.42
CA PHE A 22 -14.39 -15.03 3.31
C PHE A 22 -13.09 -14.66 2.58
N CYS A 23 -12.91 -13.37 2.36
CA CYS A 23 -11.58 -12.79 2.28
C CYS A 23 -11.47 -11.88 3.49
N ASP A 24 -11.45 -12.50 4.67
CA ASP A 24 -11.09 -11.81 5.89
C ASP A 24 -9.72 -11.17 5.65
N ALA A 25 -9.61 -9.88 5.96
CA ALA A 25 -8.31 -9.27 6.09
C ALA A 25 -7.48 -10.15 7.03
N ILE A 26 -6.25 -10.49 6.63
CA ILE A 26 -5.34 -11.29 7.45
C ILE A 26 -5.34 -10.66 8.85
N PRO A 27 -5.84 -11.35 9.89
CA PRO A 27 -5.88 -10.80 11.23
C PRO A 27 -4.48 -10.38 11.64
N VAL A 28 -4.37 -9.31 12.43
CA VAL A 28 -3.10 -8.78 12.95
C VAL A 28 -2.22 -9.91 13.52
N GLU A 29 -2.85 -10.87 14.18
CA GLU A 29 -2.23 -12.02 14.82
C GLU A 29 -1.56 -12.99 13.82
N GLU A 30 -2.09 -13.14 12.59
CA GLU A 30 -1.51 -14.02 11.58
C GLU A 30 -0.31 -13.38 10.87
N ASP A 31 -0.26 -12.04 10.77
CA ASP A 31 0.92 -11.35 10.24
C ASP A 31 2.06 -11.25 11.28
N LEU A 32 1.74 -11.14 12.57
CA LEU A 32 2.71 -11.06 13.66
C LEU A 32 3.25 -12.42 14.13
N THR A 33 2.63 -13.52 13.74
CA THR A 33 3.06 -14.87 14.13
C THR A 33 3.70 -15.63 12.96
N LEU A 34 4.66 -16.50 13.29
CA LEU A 34 5.28 -17.41 12.33
C LEU A 34 4.75 -18.81 12.56
N THR A 35 4.20 -19.41 11.50
CA THR A 35 3.93 -20.85 11.49
C THR A 35 5.24 -21.65 11.54
N LEU A 36 5.17 -22.93 11.94
CA LEU A 36 6.35 -23.80 11.93
C LEU A 36 6.99 -23.88 10.53
N LYS A 37 6.15 -23.91 9.48
CA LYS A 37 6.60 -23.93 8.08
C LYS A 37 7.36 -22.65 7.72
N GLU A 38 6.83 -21.49 8.11
CA GLU A 38 7.49 -20.21 7.89
C GLU A 38 8.81 -20.12 8.64
N ARG A 39 8.86 -20.56 9.90
CA ARG A 39 10.09 -20.55 10.70
C ARG A 39 11.20 -21.39 10.05
N VAL A 40 10.88 -22.59 9.59
CA VAL A 40 11.85 -23.46 8.89
C VAL A 40 12.34 -22.84 7.58
N ALA A 41 11.42 -22.23 6.80
CA ALA A 41 11.78 -21.53 5.57
C ALA A 41 12.65 -20.30 5.87
N LEU A 42 12.33 -19.54 6.91
CA LEU A 42 13.05 -18.35 7.35
C LEU A 42 14.49 -18.68 7.78
N ASP A 43 14.68 -19.73 8.58
CA ASP A 43 16.02 -20.16 9.00
C ASP A 43 16.89 -20.60 7.82
N SER A 44 16.29 -21.22 6.80
CA SER A 44 16.99 -21.60 5.56
C SER A 44 17.31 -20.38 4.71
N PHE A 45 16.33 -19.48 4.54
CA PHE A 45 16.47 -18.24 3.80
C PHE A 45 17.54 -17.33 4.39
N ARG A 46 17.57 -17.16 5.72
CA ARG A 46 18.57 -16.34 6.43
C ARG A 46 20.00 -16.81 6.13
N LYS A 47 20.24 -18.12 6.06
CA LYS A 47 21.56 -18.67 5.71
C LYS A 47 21.97 -18.30 4.28
N GLU A 48 21.02 -18.32 3.36
CA GLU A 48 21.24 -18.01 1.93
C GLU A 48 21.50 -16.53 1.67
N VAL A 49 20.84 -15.63 2.38
CA VAL A 49 20.88 -14.18 2.07
C VAL A 49 21.61 -13.33 3.09
N GLY A 50 21.88 -13.83 4.31
CA GLY A 50 22.39 -13.00 5.41
C GLY A 50 23.68 -12.23 5.07
N HIS A 51 24.57 -12.84 4.30
CA HIS A 51 25.83 -12.22 3.87
C HIS A 51 25.67 -11.10 2.81
N LEU A 52 24.47 -10.95 2.23
CA LEU A 52 24.16 -9.93 1.23
C LEU A 52 23.56 -8.66 1.85
N LEU A 53 23.11 -8.71 3.10
CA LEU A 53 22.27 -7.68 3.70
C LEU A 53 23.12 -6.55 4.28
N PRO A 54 22.99 -5.31 3.76
CA PRO A 54 23.86 -4.20 4.18
C PRO A 54 23.44 -3.55 5.50
N HIS A 55 22.20 -3.74 5.95
CA HIS A 55 21.64 -3.06 7.13
C HIS A 55 21.16 -4.07 8.17
N ASP A 56 21.38 -3.77 9.46
CA ASP A 56 20.99 -4.64 10.57
C ASP A 56 19.49 -4.96 10.58
N TYR A 57 18.64 -3.97 10.34
CA TYR A 57 17.18 -4.17 10.27
C TYR A 57 16.75 -5.16 9.18
N MET A 58 17.56 -5.38 8.15
CA MET A 58 17.25 -6.35 7.10
C MET A 58 17.50 -7.80 7.54
N GLN A 59 18.30 -8.00 8.59
CA GLN A 59 18.58 -9.33 9.14
C GLN A 59 17.47 -9.83 10.07
N GLU A 60 16.58 -8.92 10.50
CA GLU A 60 15.44 -9.21 11.36
C GLU A 60 14.40 -10.10 10.67
N ASP A 61 13.78 -10.99 11.45
CA ASP A 61 12.77 -11.96 10.99
C ASP A 61 11.61 -11.27 10.27
N ILE A 62 11.15 -10.14 10.82
CA ILE A 62 10.05 -9.34 10.31
C ILE A 62 10.33 -8.71 8.94
N TYR A 63 11.60 -8.48 8.60
CA TYR A 63 12.00 -8.02 7.27
C TYR A 63 12.07 -9.20 6.30
N LEU A 64 12.77 -10.27 6.69
CA LEU A 64 13.02 -11.44 5.84
C LEU A 64 11.74 -12.21 5.47
N ILE A 65 10.81 -12.37 6.42
CA ILE A 65 9.59 -13.16 6.20
C ILE A 65 8.70 -12.58 5.10
N ARG A 66 8.72 -11.26 4.87
CA ARG A 66 7.89 -10.61 3.84
C ARG A 66 8.26 -11.06 2.44
N TRP A 67 9.55 -11.22 2.16
CA TRP A 67 10.04 -11.71 0.88
C TRP A 67 9.60 -13.16 0.63
N LEU A 68 9.64 -13.98 1.68
CA LEU A 68 9.14 -15.35 1.63
C LEU A 68 7.62 -15.37 1.42
N ARG A 69 6.84 -14.62 2.19
CA ARG A 69 5.37 -14.53 2.04
C ARG A 69 4.99 -14.06 0.64
N ALA A 70 5.66 -13.04 0.10
CA ALA A 70 5.43 -12.53 -1.25
C ALA A 70 5.72 -13.56 -2.36
N LYS A 71 6.49 -14.61 -2.05
CA LYS A 71 6.82 -15.70 -2.98
C LYS A 71 6.33 -17.06 -2.50
N ASN A 72 5.27 -17.09 -1.68
CA ASN A 72 4.63 -18.33 -1.20
C ASN A 72 5.63 -19.32 -0.53
N LEU A 73 6.61 -18.78 0.18
CA LEU A 73 7.71 -19.48 0.86
C LEU A 73 8.69 -20.21 -0.09
N ASP A 74 8.70 -19.86 -1.38
CA ASP A 74 9.76 -20.28 -2.31
C ASP A 74 11.05 -19.48 -2.02
N ILE A 75 12.05 -20.18 -1.49
CA ILE A 75 13.32 -19.61 -1.05
C ILE A 75 14.11 -19.00 -2.21
N GLU A 76 14.18 -19.66 -3.37
CA GLU A 76 14.98 -19.19 -4.51
C GLU A 76 14.31 -17.97 -5.17
N ALA A 77 12.98 -18.01 -5.30
CA ALA A 77 12.22 -16.88 -5.81
C ALA A 77 12.30 -15.66 -4.86
N ALA A 78 12.20 -15.88 -3.53
CA ALA A 78 12.37 -14.83 -2.53
C ALA A 78 13.79 -14.25 -2.54
N LYS A 79 14.82 -15.10 -2.67
CA LYS A 79 16.23 -14.70 -2.77
C LYS A 79 16.46 -13.84 -4.00
N THR A 80 15.90 -14.24 -5.14
CA THR A 80 15.96 -13.47 -6.39
C THR A 80 15.31 -12.11 -6.22
N MET A 81 14.09 -12.06 -5.64
CA MET A 81 13.38 -10.80 -5.40
C MET A 81 14.15 -9.87 -4.46
N LEU A 82 14.66 -10.39 -3.34
CA LEU A 82 15.45 -9.61 -2.39
C LEU A 82 16.77 -9.11 -3.01
N THR A 83 17.46 -9.94 -3.78
CA THR A 83 18.69 -9.52 -4.48
C THR A 83 18.42 -8.42 -5.49
N ASN A 84 17.32 -8.50 -6.23
CA ASN A 84 16.89 -7.45 -7.15
C ASN A 84 16.51 -6.17 -6.40
N ASN A 85 15.90 -6.28 -5.22
CA ASN A 85 15.65 -5.14 -4.36
C ASN A 85 16.95 -4.46 -3.92
N LEU A 86 17.96 -5.22 -3.48
CA LEU A 86 19.26 -4.63 -3.08
C LEU A 86 19.92 -3.87 -4.23
N LYS A 87 19.94 -4.45 -5.44
CA LYS A 87 20.45 -3.77 -6.65
C LYS A 87 19.66 -2.50 -6.97
N TRP A 88 18.33 -2.59 -6.95
CA TRP A 88 17.48 -1.43 -7.19
C TRP A 88 17.72 -0.31 -6.18
N ARG A 89 17.88 -0.65 -4.89
CA ARG A 89 18.18 0.34 -3.84
C ARG A 89 19.50 1.07 -4.10
N GLU A 90 20.53 0.33 -4.53
CA GLU A 90 21.83 0.89 -4.91
C GLU A 90 21.70 1.80 -6.14
N GLU A 91 21.12 1.29 -7.23
CA GLU A 91 20.96 2.01 -8.51
C GLU A 91 20.14 3.30 -8.36
N TYR A 92 19.06 3.25 -7.57
CA TYR A 92 18.15 4.38 -7.37
C TYR A 92 18.50 5.26 -6.16
N LYS A 93 19.58 4.93 -5.43
CA LYS A 93 20.04 5.62 -4.22
C LYS A 93 18.93 5.77 -3.19
N VAL A 94 18.22 4.68 -2.91
CA VAL A 94 17.04 4.69 -2.04
C VAL A 94 17.44 4.95 -0.58
N ASP A 95 18.62 4.50 -0.17
CA ASP A 95 19.10 4.67 1.21
C ASP A 95 19.27 6.15 1.61
N THR A 96 19.53 7.04 0.65
CA THR A 96 19.68 8.49 0.86
C THR A 96 18.50 9.30 0.28
N ILE A 97 17.42 8.65 -0.19
CA ILE A 97 16.36 9.35 -0.92
C ILE A 97 15.64 10.38 -0.05
N LEU A 98 15.55 10.13 1.26
CA LEU A 98 14.90 11.04 2.22
C LEU A 98 15.73 12.32 2.49
N GLU A 99 16.97 12.38 2.00
CA GLU A 99 17.84 13.56 2.11
C GLU A 99 17.66 14.52 0.92
N GLU A 100 16.90 14.13 -0.10
CA GLU A 100 16.62 14.95 -1.28
C GLU A 100 15.54 16.01 -1.02
N ASP A 101 15.65 17.14 -1.71
CA ASP A 101 14.66 18.23 -1.61
C ASP A 101 13.41 17.94 -2.45
N PHE A 102 12.32 17.56 -1.77
CA PHE A 102 11.01 17.37 -2.38
C PHE A 102 10.02 18.51 -2.09
N SER A 103 10.48 19.67 -1.61
CA SER A 103 9.63 20.82 -1.25
C SER A 103 8.67 21.24 -2.37
N TYR A 104 9.10 21.08 -3.63
CA TYR A 104 8.27 21.35 -4.80
C TYR A 104 7.06 20.41 -4.92
N PHE A 105 7.27 19.12 -4.63
CA PHE A 105 6.27 18.05 -4.78
C PHE A 105 5.37 17.94 -3.57
N VAL A 106 5.94 18.02 -2.37
CA VAL A 106 5.25 18.08 -1.09
C VAL A 106 4.03 19.03 -1.13
N LYS A 107 4.22 20.25 -1.65
CA LYS A 107 3.16 21.27 -1.71
C LYS A 107 2.07 20.97 -2.75
N ARG A 108 2.36 20.15 -3.76
CA ARG A 108 1.49 19.86 -4.92
C ARG A 108 0.83 18.49 -4.86
N PHE A 109 1.48 17.57 -4.15
CA PHE A 109 1.07 16.19 -3.94
C PHE A 109 1.12 15.91 -2.44
N PRO A 110 0.37 16.67 -1.62
CA PRO A 110 0.42 16.48 -0.18
C PRO A 110 0.02 15.06 0.16
N PHE A 111 0.85 14.45 0.98
CA PHE A 111 0.68 13.15 1.57
C PHE A 111 0.96 13.32 3.06
N TRP A 112 0.04 12.86 3.90
CA TRP A 112 0.17 12.97 5.35
C TRP A 112 0.37 11.59 5.93
N LEU A 113 1.44 11.39 6.69
CA LEU A 113 1.64 10.16 7.45
C LEU A 113 1.45 10.46 8.94
N ASP A 114 0.18 10.54 9.35
CA ASP A 114 -0.18 10.97 10.70
C ASP A 114 -1.38 10.19 11.27
N GLY A 115 -1.36 10.02 12.59
CA GLY A 115 -2.33 9.17 13.26
C GLY A 115 -2.00 7.69 13.14
N ARG A 116 -2.80 6.89 13.84
CA ARG A 116 -2.65 5.43 13.91
C ARG A 116 -4.01 4.75 13.86
N ASP A 117 -4.08 3.58 13.24
CA ASP A 117 -5.28 2.76 13.25
C ASP A 117 -5.46 2.06 14.62
N LYS A 118 -6.54 1.30 14.79
CA LYS A 118 -6.87 0.65 16.07
C LYS A 118 -5.83 -0.38 16.53
N ASP A 119 -4.99 -0.86 15.62
CA ASP A 119 -3.89 -1.78 15.92
C ASP A 119 -2.52 -1.07 15.84
N ASP A 120 -2.54 0.25 16.00
CA ASP A 120 -1.36 1.12 16.09
C ASP A 120 -0.56 1.27 14.78
N ARG A 121 -1.09 0.81 13.63
CA ARG A 121 -0.42 0.98 12.33
C ARG A 121 -0.47 2.45 11.90
N PRO A 122 0.63 3.01 11.37
CA PRO A 122 0.62 4.36 10.81
C PRO A 122 -0.43 4.54 9.71
N ILE A 123 -1.05 5.71 9.66
CA ILE A 123 -2.02 6.07 8.64
C ILE A 123 -1.41 7.04 7.64
N GLY A 124 -1.40 6.65 6.37
CA GLY A 124 -1.11 7.54 5.25
C GLY A 124 -2.40 8.07 4.64
N SER A 125 -2.48 9.37 4.40
CA SER A 125 -3.64 10.00 3.78
C SER A 125 -3.22 10.86 2.58
N ALA A 126 -4.00 10.80 1.50
CA ALA A 126 -3.74 11.56 0.28
C ALA A 126 -5.04 12.13 -0.29
N ASP A 127 -5.05 13.41 -0.63
CA ASP A 127 -6.14 14.01 -1.38
C ASP A 127 -5.79 14.04 -2.87
N ILE A 128 -6.21 13.01 -3.61
CA ILE A 128 -5.89 12.86 -5.02
C ILE A 128 -6.61 13.93 -5.85
N ALA A 129 -7.73 14.47 -5.36
CA ALA A 129 -8.53 15.50 -6.02
C ALA A 129 -7.71 16.73 -6.44
N ILE A 130 -6.73 17.10 -5.60
CA ILE A 130 -5.90 18.30 -5.77
C ILE A 130 -4.58 18.02 -6.48
N TRP A 131 -4.27 16.74 -6.77
CA TRP A 131 -3.05 16.35 -7.45
C TRP A 131 -3.16 16.62 -8.95
N ASP A 132 -2.09 17.15 -9.57
CA ASP A 132 -2.02 17.36 -11.02
C ASP A 132 -0.78 16.68 -11.61
N PRO A 133 -0.79 15.33 -11.72
CA PRO A 133 0.32 14.57 -12.28
C PRO A 133 0.53 14.91 -13.76
N ARG A 134 -0.53 15.22 -14.50
CA ARG A 134 -0.43 15.64 -15.91
C ARG A 134 0.46 16.86 -16.07
N ARG A 135 0.28 17.90 -15.26
CA ARG A 135 1.10 19.12 -15.34
C ARG A 135 2.58 18.82 -15.11
N ILE A 136 2.89 17.90 -14.21
CA ILE A 136 4.27 17.50 -13.93
C ILE A 136 4.88 16.72 -15.09
N VAL A 137 4.13 15.76 -15.64
CA VAL A 137 4.57 14.93 -16.77
C VAL A 137 4.79 15.80 -18.02
N ILE A 138 3.87 16.70 -18.34
CA ILE A 138 4.01 17.63 -19.48
C ILE A 138 5.19 18.58 -19.29
N ALA A 139 5.49 18.97 -18.05
CA ALA A 139 6.65 19.79 -17.73
C ALA A 139 7.99 19.01 -17.78
N GLY A 140 7.99 17.72 -18.14
CA GLY A 140 9.20 16.90 -18.23
C GLY A 140 9.77 16.46 -16.87
N ARG A 141 9.01 16.59 -15.78
CA ARG A 141 9.46 16.32 -14.40
C ARG A 141 8.92 15.00 -13.84
N ALA A 142 8.55 14.07 -14.72
CA ALA A 142 7.98 12.77 -14.33
C ALA A 142 8.94 11.92 -13.48
N LEU A 143 10.25 11.97 -13.79
CA LEU A 143 11.26 11.23 -13.01
C LEU A 143 11.38 11.76 -11.58
N GLU A 144 11.31 13.08 -11.39
CA GLU A 144 11.33 13.69 -10.06
C GLU A 144 10.07 13.34 -9.25
N LEU A 145 8.89 13.33 -9.89
CA LEU A 145 7.65 12.86 -9.25
C LEU A 145 7.74 11.39 -8.83
N TYR A 146 8.40 10.58 -9.66
CA TYR A 146 8.66 9.18 -9.36
C TYR A 146 9.61 9.00 -8.18
N ARG A 147 10.69 9.79 -8.09
CA ARG A 147 11.55 9.81 -6.91
C ARG A 147 10.79 10.24 -5.66
N TYR A 148 9.97 11.28 -5.76
CA TYR A 148 9.11 11.71 -4.66
C TYR A 148 8.18 10.57 -4.20
N ALA A 149 7.52 9.86 -5.12
CA ALA A 149 6.65 8.74 -4.76
C ALA A 149 7.41 7.60 -4.04
N ILE A 150 8.65 7.30 -4.44
CA ILE A 150 9.51 6.34 -3.72
C ILE A 150 9.86 6.86 -2.33
N SER A 151 10.16 8.16 -2.19
CA SER A 151 10.48 8.76 -0.89
C SER A 151 9.33 8.63 0.11
N VAL A 152 8.08 8.75 -0.34
CA VAL A 152 6.89 8.55 0.50
C VAL A 152 6.80 7.09 1.00
N LEU A 153 7.05 6.10 0.13
CA LEU A 153 7.06 4.68 0.51
C LEU A 153 8.21 4.36 1.47
N GLU A 154 9.41 4.89 1.23
CA GLU A 154 10.57 4.70 2.11
C GLU A 154 10.33 5.36 3.47
N PHE A 155 9.72 6.54 3.49
CA PHE A 155 9.37 7.24 4.72
C PHE A 155 8.36 6.42 5.56
N ALA A 156 7.27 5.96 4.93
CA ALA A 156 6.30 5.08 5.59
C ALA A 156 6.94 3.79 6.12
N SER A 157 7.84 3.21 5.34
CA SER A 157 8.59 2.01 5.75
C SER A 157 9.51 2.30 6.94
N LYS A 158 10.16 3.46 6.97
CA LYS A 158 11.03 3.89 8.06
C LYS A 158 10.24 4.14 9.35
N LEU A 159 9.04 4.72 9.26
CA LEU A 159 8.17 4.92 10.41
C LEU A 159 7.73 3.58 11.02
N VAL A 160 7.32 2.61 10.20
CA VAL A 160 6.98 1.24 10.65
C VAL A 160 8.19 0.60 11.36
N ARG A 161 9.40 0.73 10.81
CA ARG A 161 10.63 0.23 11.46
C ARG A 161 10.93 0.93 12.78
N ALA A 162 10.70 2.24 12.86
CA ALA A 162 10.89 3.00 14.10
C ALA A 162 9.91 2.54 15.19
N ASP A 163 8.67 2.22 14.81
CA ASP A 163 7.68 1.67 15.73
C ASP A 163 8.05 0.27 16.21
N GLN A 164 8.55 -0.59 15.33
CA GLN A 164 9.09 -1.91 15.70
C GLN A 164 10.24 -1.77 16.71
N ALA A 165 11.19 -0.86 16.45
CA ALA A 165 12.30 -0.60 17.36
C ALA A 165 11.84 -0.03 18.71
N ALA A 166 10.70 0.66 18.75
CA ALA A 166 10.06 1.14 19.97
C ALA A 166 9.24 0.05 20.70
N GLY A 167 9.26 -1.20 20.22
CA GLY A 167 8.55 -2.34 20.82
C GLY A 167 7.08 -2.45 20.43
N ARG A 168 6.64 -1.74 19.39
CA ARG A 168 5.27 -1.85 18.88
C ARG A 168 5.16 -3.01 17.90
N ASN A 169 4.05 -3.72 17.95
CA ASN A 169 3.77 -4.85 17.07
C ASN A 169 3.16 -4.38 15.74
N VAL A 170 3.92 -3.59 14.98
CA VAL A 170 3.47 -2.99 13.73
C VAL A 170 4.31 -3.51 12.57
N THR A 171 3.65 -4.05 11.56
CA THR A 171 4.27 -4.53 10.32
C THR A 171 3.86 -3.71 9.11
N GLN A 172 2.75 -3.01 9.18
CA GLN A 172 2.09 -2.44 8.00
C GLN A 172 1.64 -1.01 8.26
N PHE A 173 1.22 -0.33 7.21
CA PHE A 173 0.51 0.94 7.28
C PHE A 173 -0.88 0.83 6.61
N THR A 174 -1.78 1.74 6.98
CA THR A 174 -3.12 1.86 6.41
C THR A 174 -3.19 3.14 5.57
N LEU A 175 -3.84 3.10 4.40
CA LEU A 175 -3.96 4.25 3.49
C LEU A 175 -5.41 4.71 3.32
N ILE A 176 -5.59 6.03 3.22
CA ILE A 176 -6.84 6.67 2.81
C ILE A 176 -6.55 7.61 1.63
N ALA A 177 -7.18 7.37 0.48
CA ALA A 177 -7.17 8.30 -0.65
C ALA A 177 -8.56 8.88 -0.88
N ASN A 178 -8.66 10.20 -0.87
CA ASN A 178 -9.83 10.90 -1.37
C ASN A 178 -9.71 11.09 -2.89
N LEU A 179 -10.69 10.60 -3.65
CA LEU A 179 -10.75 10.69 -5.11
C LEU A 179 -11.90 11.58 -5.60
N ASP A 180 -12.41 12.46 -4.75
CA ASP A 180 -13.40 13.46 -5.18
C ASP A 180 -12.84 14.29 -6.36
N GLY A 181 -13.68 14.64 -7.33
CA GLY A 181 -13.22 15.36 -8.53
C GLY A 181 -12.24 14.60 -9.45
N PHE A 182 -11.96 13.31 -9.20
CA PHE A 182 -11.11 12.51 -10.07
C PHE A 182 -11.63 12.52 -11.52
N ASN A 183 -10.71 12.76 -12.45
CA ASN A 183 -11.00 12.79 -13.88
C ASN A 183 -9.79 12.32 -14.70
N LEU A 184 -10.07 11.70 -15.85
CA LEU A 184 -9.03 11.11 -16.70
C LEU A 184 -8.09 12.14 -17.33
N ILE A 185 -8.57 13.36 -17.57
CA ILE A 185 -7.79 14.40 -18.23
C ILE A 185 -6.60 14.83 -17.38
N GLN A 186 -6.82 15.04 -16.07
CA GLN A 186 -5.82 15.51 -15.12
C GLN A 186 -5.07 14.35 -14.45
N HIS A 187 -5.80 13.30 -14.04
CA HIS A 187 -5.27 12.26 -13.16
C HIS A 187 -4.93 10.95 -13.86
N ALA A 188 -5.42 10.71 -15.08
CA ALA A 188 -5.12 9.48 -15.83
C ALA A 188 -4.80 9.79 -17.29
N CYS A 189 -4.06 10.87 -17.50
CA CYS A 189 -3.64 11.27 -18.84
C CYS A 189 -2.83 10.15 -19.48
N VAL A 190 -2.91 9.96 -20.80
CA VAL A 190 -2.18 8.87 -21.48
C VAL A 190 -0.67 8.91 -21.20
N GLN A 191 -0.10 10.12 -21.14
CA GLN A 191 1.31 10.35 -20.83
C GLN A 191 1.66 10.02 -19.36
N CYS A 192 0.67 9.96 -18.47
CA CYS A 192 0.80 9.66 -17.05
C CYS A 192 0.85 8.13 -16.80
N LEU A 193 0.33 7.31 -17.73
CA LEU A 193 0.23 5.86 -17.54
C LEU A 193 1.56 5.16 -17.27
N PRO A 194 2.68 5.49 -17.97
CA PRO A 194 3.97 4.88 -17.67
C PRO A 194 4.41 5.13 -16.23
N PHE A 195 4.16 6.33 -15.69
CA PHE A 195 4.46 6.64 -14.29
C PHE A 195 3.66 5.73 -13.34
N TYR A 196 2.35 5.58 -13.55
CA TYR A 196 1.52 4.73 -12.70
C TYR A 196 1.93 3.26 -12.76
N VAL A 197 2.12 2.71 -13.96
CA VAL A 197 2.54 1.31 -14.11
C VAL A 197 3.88 1.09 -13.44
N GLN A 198 4.84 1.98 -13.66
CA GLN A 198 6.16 1.89 -13.05
C GLN A 198 6.10 1.99 -11.52
N PHE A 199 5.27 2.88 -10.97
CA PHE A 199 5.07 2.99 -9.52
C PHE A 199 4.49 1.70 -8.92
N LEU A 200 3.47 1.12 -9.56
CA LEU A 200 2.87 -0.15 -9.10
C LEU A 200 3.89 -1.31 -9.15
N ILE A 201 4.72 -1.36 -10.20
CA ILE A 201 5.81 -2.35 -10.30
C ILE A 201 6.81 -2.19 -9.16
N VAL A 202 7.20 -0.95 -8.83
CA VAL A 202 8.11 -0.71 -7.71
C VAL A 202 7.50 -1.13 -6.38
N TYR A 203 6.24 -0.77 -6.15
CA TYR A 203 5.55 -1.16 -4.93
C TYR A 203 5.53 -2.69 -4.76
N GLU A 204 5.11 -3.43 -5.80
CA GLU A 204 5.05 -4.90 -5.76
C GLU A 204 6.43 -5.56 -5.61
N ASN A 205 7.47 -5.01 -6.23
CA ASN A 205 8.79 -5.63 -6.24
C ASN A 205 9.67 -5.28 -5.04
N HIS A 206 9.44 -4.12 -4.40
CA HIS A 206 10.38 -3.56 -3.42
C HIS A 206 9.75 -3.25 -2.05
N PHE A 207 8.42 -3.25 -1.95
CA PHE A 207 7.70 -2.99 -0.69
C PHE A 207 6.69 -4.11 -0.36
N PRO A 208 7.08 -5.40 -0.43
CA PRO A 208 6.14 -6.50 -0.25
C PRO A 208 5.47 -6.48 1.14
N GLY A 209 4.15 -6.61 1.14
CA GLY A 209 3.36 -6.76 2.36
C GLY A 209 3.38 -5.55 3.30
N MET A 210 3.67 -4.36 2.80
CA MET A 210 3.74 -3.13 3.61
C MET A 210 2.37 -2.50 3.90
N LEU A 211 1.35 -2.81 3.10
CA LEU A 211 0.00 -2.23 3.21
C LEU A 211 -0.97 -3.19 3.89
N HIS A 212 -1.66 -2.71 4.92
CA HIS A 212 -2.74 -3.44 5.59
C HIS A 212 -4.08 -3.25 4.86
N LYS A 213 -4.50 -1.99 4.69
CA LYS A 213 -5.75 -1.62 4.04
C LYS A 213 -5.57 -0.33 3.24
N PHE A 214 -6.20 -0.25 2.07
CA PHE A 214 -6.24 0.98 1.26
C PHE A 214 -7.67 1.39 0.96
N PHE A 215 -8.16 2.39 1.68
CA PHE A 215 -9.45 3.02 1.47
C PHE A 215 -9.38 4.03 0.34
N MET A 216 -10.14 3.81 -0.72
CA MET A 216 -10.33 4.73 -1.84
C MET A 216 -11.75 5.28 -1.74
N VAL A 217 -11.91 6.53 -1.34
CA VAL A 217 -13.22 7.14 -1.07
C VAL A 217 -13.58 8.19 -2.12
N ASN A 218 -14.87 8.48 -2.24
CA ASN A 218 -15.41 9.41 -3.24
C ASN A 218 -15.04 9.03 -4.68
N THR A 219 -14.90 7.73 -4.96
CA THR A 219 -14.57 7.28 -6.31
C THR A 219 -15.71 7.56 -7.29
N SER A 220 -15.34 8.01 -8.49
CA SER A 220 -16.24 8.17 -9.62
C SER A 220 -16.08 6.98 -10.59
N PRO A 221 -17.05 6.72 -11.48
CA PRO A 221 -16.93 5.65 -12.48
C PRO A 221 -15.69 5.79 -13.39
N ALA A 222 -15.15 7.00 -13.56
CA ALA A 222 -13.92 7.23 -14.31
C ALA A 222 -12.70 6.53 -13.68
N PHE A 223 -12.70 6.32 -12.37
CA PHE A 223 -11.59 5.67 -11.67
C PHE A 223 -11.41 4.20 -12.06
N GLU A 224 -12.46 3.53 -12.54
CA GLU A 224 -12.36 2.15 -13.05
C GLU A 224 -11.35 1.99 -14.19
N THR A 225 -11.08 3.06 -14.94
CA THR A 225 -10.02 3.05 -15.96
C THR A 225 -8.64 2.80 -15.34
N LEU A 226 -8.31 3.45 -14.22
CA LEU A 226 -7.04 3.20 -13.53
C LEU A 226 -7.01 1.82 -12.90
N LEU A 227 -8.12 1.36 -12.33
CA LEU A 227 -8.19 0.02 -11.74
C LEU A 227 -7.95 -1.08 -12.80
N ARG A 228 -8.47 -0.91 -14.02
CA ARG A 228 -8.19 -1.84 -15.14
C ARG A 228 -6.72 -1.87 -15.54
N ILE A 229 -6.00 -0.76 -15.40
CA ILE A 229 -4.56 -0.67 -15.69
C ILE A 229 -3.75 -1.28 -14.54
N ALA A 230 -4.20 -1.10 -13.29
CA ALA A 230 -3.49 -1.57 -12.12
C ALA A 230 -3.64 -3.08 -11.87
N ARG A 231 -4.85 -3.64 -12.04
CA ARG A 231 -5.15 -5.06 -11.74
C ARG A 231 -4.19 -6.07 -12.38
N PRO A 232 -3.75 -5.94 -13.65
CA PRO A 232 -2.81 -6.88 -14.25
C PRO A 232 -1.37 -6.78 -13.72
N VAL A 233 -1.00 -5.67 -13.09
CA VAL A 233 0.34 -5.41 -12.57
C VAL A 233 0.46 -5.91 -11.12
N LEU A 234 -0.65 -5.87 -10.37
CA LEU A 234 -0.67 -6.14 -8.94
C LEU A 234 -0.99 -7.59 -8.61
N THR A 235 -0.44 -8.06 -7.49
CA THR A 235 -0.74 -9.38 -6.95
C THR A 235 -2.11 -9.39 -6.26
N LYS A 236 -2.70 -10.59 -6.12
CA LYS A 236 -3.97 -10.74 -5.40
C LYS A 236 -3.88 -10.21 -3.97
N SER A 237 -2.77 -10.53 -3.27
CA SER A 237 -2.50 -10.05 -1.91
C SER A 237 -2.59 -8.53 -1.81
N THR A 238 -2.01 -7.79 -2.75
CA THR A 238 -2.16 -6.33 -2.78
C THR A 238 -3.58 -5.90 -3.07
N THR A 239 -4.25 -6.47 -4.08
CA THR A 239 -5.62 -6.05 -4.44
C THR A 239 -6.65 -6.38 -3.37
N ASP A 240 -6.43 -7.41 -2.55
CA ASP A 240 -7.31 -7.79 -1.43
C ASP A 240 -7.30 -6.72 -0.31
N THR A 241 -6.23 -5.91 -0.22
CA THR A 241 -6.16 -4.78 0.73
C THR A 241 -7.07 -3.61 0.33
N TRP A 242 -7.56 -3.57 -0.91
CA TRP A 242 -8.29 -2.43 -1.43
C TRP A 242 -9.73 -2.38 -0.93
N SER A 243 -10.16 -1.19 -0.53
CA SER A 243 -11.53 -0.89 -0.11
C SER A 243 -12.03 0.31 -0.90
N ILE A 244 -12.78 0.03 -1.97
CA ILE A 244 -13.20 1.03 -2.94
C ILE A 244 -14.63 1.45 -2.63
N HIS A 245 -14.83 2.73 -2.37
CA HIS A 245 -16.13 3.31 -2.04
C HIS A 245 -16.47 4.48 -2.95
N GLY A 246 -17.75 4.56 -3.35
CA GLY A 246 -18.28 5.67 -4.13
C GLY A 246 -18.44 6.96 -3.29
N THR A 247 -19.34 7.83 -3.72
CA THR A 247 -19.53 9.17 -3.14
C THR A 247 -20.40 9.22 -1.88
N ASN A 248 -20.96 8.09 -1.42
CA ASN A 248 -21.77 8.06 -0.21
C ASN A 248 -20.88 8.21 1.03
N LYS A 249 -20.81 9.44 1.55
CA LYS A 249 -20.01 9.80 2.73
C LYS A 249 -20.25 8.91 3.93
N ARG A 250 -21.51 8.63 4.25
CA ARG A 250 -21.86 7.79 5.40
C ARG A 250 -21.26 6.39 5.26
N HIS A 251 -21.44 5.76 4.10
CA HIS A 251 -20.98 4.39 3.86
C HIS A 251 -19.45 4.26 3.95
N TRP A 252 -18.71 5.14 3.28
CA TRP A 252 -17.25 5.04 3.34
C TRP A 252 -16.69 5.45 4.71
N THR A 253 -17.36 6.39 5.41
CA THR A 253 -16.96 6.76 6.77
C THR A 253 -17.17 5.61 7.75
N GLU A 254 -18.28 4.87 7.64
CA GLU A 254 -18.55 3.66 8.44
C GLU A 254 -17.44 2.61 8.20
N ALA A 255 -17.08 2.34 6.95
CA ALA A 255 -16.02 1.38 6.62
C ALA A 255 -14.62 1.79 7.14
N ILE A 256 -14.24 3.06 7.04
CA ILE A 256 -12.97 3.54 7.61
C ILE A 256 -12.99 3.39 9.15
N ARG A 257 -14.11 3.70 9.79
CA ARG A 257 -14.25 3.66 11.25
C ARG A 257 -14.26 2.26 11.86
N GLU A 258 -14.43 1.22 11.04
CA GLU A 258 -14.22 -0.16 11.49
C GLU A 258 -12.74 -0.38 11.88
N VAL A 259 -11.81 0.24 11.15
CA VAL A 259 -10.36 0.06 11.30
C VAL A 259 -9.68 1.20 12.04
N ILE A 260 -10.21 2.43 11.95
CA ILE A 260 -9.54 3.64 12.45
C ILE A 260 -10.46 4.46 13.36
N GLU A 261 -9.95 4.93 14.50
CA GLU A 261 -10.70 5.84 15.38
C GLU A 261 -10.88 7.25 14.77
N PRO A 262 -12.05 7.90 14.94
CA PRO A 262 -12.33 9.20 14.31
C PRO A 262 -11.31 10.31 14.62
N ASP A 263 -10.76 10.34 15.83
CA ASP A 263 -9.76 11.33 16.28
C ASP A 263 -8.38 11.12 15.67
N GLN A 264 -8.17 9.99 14.98
CA GLN A 264 -6.95 9.67 14.23
C GLN A 264 -7.06 10.03 12.74
N ILE A 265 -8.24 10.46 12.26
CA ILE A 265 -8.51 10.76 10.85
C ILE A 265 -8.73 12.26 10.69
N ARG A 266 -8.12 12.88 9.66
CA ARG A 266 -8.32 14.30 9.37
C ARG A 266 -9.76 14.61 8.92
N PRO A 267 -10.27 15.84 9.10
CA PRO A 267 -11.66 16.18 8.79
C PRO A 267 -12.05 15.95 7.32
N GLN A 268 -11.15 16.21 6.38
CA GLN A 268 -11.37 15.97 4.95
C GLN A 268 -11.56 14.49 4.61
N PHE A 269 -11.08 13.57 5.46
CA PHE A 269 -11.25 12.13 5.34
C PHE A 269 -12.31 11.57 6.31
N GLY A 270 -13.18 12.43 6.89
CA GLY A 270 -14.34 12.00 7.69
C GLY A 270 -14.11 11.82 9.19
N GLY A 271 -12.97 12.28 9.71
CA GLY A 271 -12.64 12.25 11.13
C GLY A 271 -12.74 13.59 11.85
N THR A 272 -12.08 13.65 13.01
CA THR A 272 -12.05 14.78 13.95
C THR A 272 -10.64 15.09 14.45
N LYS A 273 -9.59 14.50 13.86
CA LYS A 273 -8.21 14.83 14.18
C LYS A 273 -7.99 16.32 13.94
N MET A 274 -7.67 17.07 14.98
CA MET A 274 -7.32 18.47 14.81
C MET A 274 -5.99 18.56 14.08
N ASP A 275 -5.93 19.45 13.08
CA ASP A 275 -4.65 19.84 12.51
C ASP A 275 -3.85 20.50 13.64
N VAL A 276 -2.80 19.83 14.09
CA VAL A 276 -1.82 20.50 14.94
C VAL A 276 -1.15 21.53 14.02
N GLU A 277 -1.38 22.82 14.27
CA GLU A 277 -0.65 23.92 13.63
C GLU A 277 0.82 23.90 14.09
N ASP A 278 1.55 22.84 13.74
CA ASP A 278 3.02 22.74 13.82
C ASP A 278 3.47 22.07 12.52
N ILE A 279 3.83 22.88 11.51
CA ILE A 279 5.21 23.25 11.16
C ILE A 279 6.01 22.02 10.69
N ASP A 280 6.43 22.04 9.42
CA ASP A 280 7.48 21.18 8.83
C ASP A 280 7.26 19.66 8.69
N ASN A 281 6.15 19.09 9.16
CA ASN A 281 5.86 17.66 8.95
C ASN A 281 5.26 17.36 7.57
N PHE A 282 6.05 17.64 6.53
CA PHE A 282 5.87 17.08 5.20
C PHE A 282 6.74 15.84 4.94
N TYR A 283 7.18 15.22 6.03
CA TYR A 283 7.71 13.87 6.09
C TYR A 283 6.98 13.21 7.25
#